data_AF-A0A4S4MQG0-F1
#
_entry.id   AF-A0A4S4MQG0-F1
#
_cell.length_a   1.000
_cell.length_b   1.000
_cell.length_c   1.000
_cell.angle_alpha   90.00
_cell.angle_beta   90.00
_cell.angle_gamma   90.00
#
_symmetry.space_group_name_H-M   'P 1'
#
loop_
_entity.id
_entity.type
_entity.pdbx_description
1 polymer ?
#
loop_
_entity_poly.entity_id
_entity_poly.type
_entity_poly.pdbx_seq_one_letter_code
_entity_poly.pdbx_strand_id
1 'polypeptide(L)'
;MLVRWYHVGAFSPFFRAHAHIDTKRREPYLLDEPYKGMVKEILRRRYAMLPIWYTAFREASTTGLPVARPHYVAFPKDEAGFSIDDQYMVGSSGLLVKPVTEKGAKEASVYFPANEIFYDYNSYSLYRTSTTEGKTVTVAAELHQVPLFIRGGSVVPTRERPRRSASVMRYDPFTLRIALDPSGSARGELYLDDGVTFKHEQGQIVWREILSESSGKGIKLSSHDLTKQHLSSAVDSVALSTYDPANEFALSLSNVRVEKVIVLGLAYKPSSVRVGGKELEWEYVPGVASSGKKEGTSSQLTIKDPAVKISSDWEIVVLP
;
A
#
# COMPACT_ATOMS: atom_id res chain seq x y z
N MET A 1 -0.15 25.79 7.41
CA MET A 1 0.42 25.59 6.06
C MET A 1 1.51 24.53 6.05
N LEU A 2 2.65 24.69 6.76
CA LEU A 2 3.80 23.77 6.64
C LEU A 2 3.44 22.30 6.90
N VAL A 3 2.63 21.99 7.92
CA VAL A 3 2.10 20.62 8.17
C VAL A 3 1.43 20.02 6.92
N ARG A 4 0.50 20.76 6.29
CA ARG A 4 -0.16 20.32 5.04
C ARG A 4 0.83 20.15 3.89
N TRP A 5 1.87 20.97 3.82
CA TRP A 5 2.93 20.82 2.82
C TRP A 5 3.76 19.55 3.02
N TYR A 6 3.99 19.13 4.28
CA TYR A 6 4.56 17.82 4.58
C TYR A 6 3.62 16.68 4.16
N HIS A 7 2.29 16.84 4.26
CA HIS A 7 1.33 15.86 3.73
C HIS A 7 1.44 15.74 2.21
N VAL A 8 1.41 16.85 1.48
CA VAL A 8 1.59 16.87 0.01
C VAL A 8 2.92 16.23 -0.38
N GLY A 9 4.01 16.66 0.26
CA GLY A 9 5.35 16.15 -0.03
C GLY A 9 5.52 14.66 0.27
N ALA A 10 4.95 14.17 1.38
CA ALA A 10 5.03 12.77 1.75
C ALA A 10 4.38 11.82 0.73
N PHE A 11 3.41 12.30 -0.04
CA PHE A 11 2.79 11.56 -1.15
C PHE A 11 3.25 11.99 -2.54
N SER A 12 4.32 12.81 -2.62
CA SER A 12 4.97 13.15 -3.88
C SER A 12 6.15 12.21 -4.18
N PRO A 13 6.43 11.82 -5.43
CA PRO A 13 7.55 10.93 -5.76
C PRO A 13 8.89 11.44 -5.21
N PHE A 14 9.20 12.73 -5.41
CA PHE A 14 10.32 13.43 -4.81
C PHE A 14 9.87 14.27 -3.60
N PHE A 15 10.49 14.04 -2.44
CA PHE A 15 10.09 14.68 -1.19
C PHE A 15 11.28 15.38 -0.53
N ARG A 16 11.34 16.71 -0.68
CA ARG A 16 12.40 17.56 -0.11
C ARG A 16 11.82 18.84 0.48
N ALA A 17 12.17 19.13 1.72
CA ALA A 17 12.00 20.47 2.28
C ALA A 17 13.23 21.32 1.94
N HIS A 18 13.01 22.47 1.31
CA HIS A 18 14.07 23.42 0.96
C HIS A 18 13.52 24.85 1.05
N ALA A 19 14.39 25.85 1.26
CA ALA A 19 14.00 27.22 1.59
C ALA A 19 14.95 28.26 0.97
N HIS A 20 14.40 29.43 0.63
CA HIS A 20 15.18 30.59 0.18
C HIS A 20 16.06 31.15 1.31
N ILE A 21 17.20 31.77 0.97
CA ILE A 21 18.22 32.22 1.93
C ILE A 21 17.66 33.19 2.99
N ASP A 22 16.71 34.05 2.62
CA ASP A 22 16.11 35.05 3.53
C ASP A 22 14.99 34.51 4.43
N THR A 23 14.64 33.23 4.29
CA THR A 23 13.56 32.65 5.12
C THR A 23 14.06 32.26 6.50
N LYS A 24 13.17 32.35 7.49
CA LYS A 24 13.45 31.78 8.82
C LYS A 24 13.74 30.28 8.72
N ARG A 25 14.61 29.80 9.61
CA ARG A 25 14.86 28.37 9.80
C ARG A 25 13.56 27.63 10.06
N ARG A 26 13.38 26.48 9.42
CA ARG A 26 12.12 25.73 9.40
C ARG A 26 12.31 24.23 9.29
N GLU A 27 13.44 23.74 9.79
CA GLU A 27 13.63 22.33 10.03
C GLU A 27 12.48 21.81 10.92
N PRO A 28 11.94 20.61 10.67
CA PRO A 28 10.74 20.11 11.36
C PRO A 28 10.78 20.19 12.89
N TYR A 29 11.97 20.02 13.47
CA TYR A 29 12.15 20.02 14.92
C TYR A 29 12.01 21.40 15.57
N LEU A 30 12.03 22.48 14.77
CA LEU A 30 11.82 23.86 15.22
C LEU A 30 10.34 24.24 15.37
N LEU A 31 9.43 23.41 14.86
CA LEU A 31 8.00 23.65 15.02
C LEU A 31 7.57 23.43 16.47
N ASP A 32 6.60 24.21 16.94
CA ASP A 32 5.98 23.93 18.23
C ASP A 32 5.04 22.73 18.14
N GLU A 33 4.73 22.13 19.29
CA GLU A 33 3.61 21.19 19.36
C GLU A 33 2.27 21.94 19.19
N PRO A 34 1.25 21.33 18.55
CA PRO A 34 1.20 19.93 18.10
C PRO A 34 1.77 19.70 16.69
N TYR A 35 2.29 20.74 16.02
CA TYR A 35 2.69 20.66 14.60
C TYR A 35 3.91 19.76 14.39
N LYS A 36 4.86 19.77 15.32
CA LYS A 36 6.03 18.86 15.30
C LYS A 36 5.60 17.40 15.33
N GLY A 37 4.68 17.04 16.22
CA GLY A 37 4.08 15.71 16.27
C GLY A 37 3.41 15.31 14.95
N MET A 38 2.60 16.20 14.37
CA MET A 38 1.94 15.95 13.08
C MET A 38 2.93 15.70 11.95
N VAL A 39 3.98 16.53 11.84
CA VAL A 39 5.04 16.34 10.83
C VAL A 39 5.81 15.03 11.07
N LYS A 40 6.09 14.67 12.31
CA LYS A 40 6.73 13.38 12.64
C LYS A 40 5.88 12.19 12.17
N GLU A 41 4.57 12.22 12.37
CA GLU A 41 3.69 11.11 11.99
C GLU A 41 3.58 10.94 10.47
N ILE A 42 3.49 12.02 9.70
CA ILE A 42 3.50 11.90 8.24
C ILE A 42 4.87 11.45 7.69
N LEU A 43 5.98 11.85 8.33
CA LEU A 43 7.30 11.29 8.00
C LEU A 43 7.31 9.78 8.24
N ARG A 44 6.86 9.31 9.40
CA ARG A 44 6.73 7.87 9.68
C ARG A 44 5.88 7.14 8.64
N ARG A 45 4.77 7.75 8.21
CA ARG A 45 3.91 7.20 7.14
C ARG A 45 4.67 7.03 5.83
N ARG A 46 5.40 8.06 5.37
CA ARG A 46 6.23 7.98 4.16
C ARG A 46 7.26 6.86 4.27
N TYR A 47 7.97 6.76 5.40
CA TYR A 47 8.97 5.70 5.61
C TYR A 47 8.34 4.30 5.61
N ALA A 48 7.19 4.12 6.27
CA ALA A 48 6.49 2.84 6.27
C ALA A 48 6.04 2.39 4.87
N MET A 49 5.73 3.35 3.99
CA MET A 49 5.29 3.12 2.62
C MET A 49 6.42 3.05 1.59
N LEU A 50 7.69 3.13 2.00
CA LEU A 50 8.82 3.01 1.04
C LEU A 50 8.76 1.77 0.14
N PRO A 51 8.30 0.57 0.60
CA PRO A 51 8.12 -0.58 -0.30
C PRO A 51 7.16 -0.31 -1.46
N ILE A 52 6.11 0.47 -1.21
CA ILE A 52 5.10 0.87 -2.20
C ILE A 52 5.71 1.82 -3.22
N TRP A 53 6.38 2.86 -2.73
CA TRP A 53 7.08 3.83 -3.60
C TRP A 53 8.10 3.13 -4.48
N TYR A 54 8.92 2.26 -3.90
CA TYR A 54 9.98 1.55 -4.63
C TYR A 54 9.41 0.64 -5.72
N THR A 55 8.34 -0.09 -5.41
CA THR A 55 7.64 -0.92 -6.40
C THR A 55 7.03 -0.06 -7.52
N ALA A 56 6.42 1.08 -7.18
CA ALA A 56 5.89 2.01 -8.18
C ALA A 56 6.97 2.65 -9.06
N PHE A 57 8.17 2.93 -8.52
CA PHE A 57 9.30 3.41 -9.31
C PHE A 57 9.84 2.36 -10.27
N ARG A 58 9.91 1.10 -9.85
CA ARG A 58 10.25 -0.01 -10.75
C ARG A 58 9.21 -0.18 -11.86
N GLU A 59 7.92 -0.09 -11.52
CA GLU A 59 6.86 -0.14 -12.54
C GLU A 59 7.03 1.00 -13.55
N ALA A 60 7.30 2.22 -13.05
CA ALA A 60 7.56 3.38 -13.89
C ALA A 60 8.78 3.21 -14.80
N SER A 61 9.90 2.67 -14.31
CA SER A 61 11.09 2.45 -15.15
C SER A 61 10.83 1.44 -16.26
N THR A 62 10.10 0.36 -15.97
CA THR A 62 9.83 -0.70 -16.94
C THR A 62 8.70 -0.42 -17.94
N THR A 63 7.75 0.45 -17.60
CA THR A 63 6.53 0.67 -18.40
C THR A 63 6.30 2.11 -18.84
N GLY A 64 7.00 3.07 -18.24
CA GLY A 64 6.74 4.50 -18.41
C GLY A 64 5.48 5.02 -17.68
N LEU A 65 4.75 4.16 -16.96
CA LEU A 65 3.56 4.61 -16.20
C LEU A 65 3.97 5.53 -15.04
N PRO A 66 3.22 6.61 -14.77
CA PRO A 66 3.59 7.55 -13.72
C PRO A 66 3.43 6.93 -12.32
N VAL A 67 4.30 7.35 -11.40
CA VAL A 67 4.27 6.94 -9.99
C VAL A 67 3.08 7.55 -9.26
N ALA A 68 2.80 8.84 -9.46
CA ALA A 68 1.54 9.46 -9.04
C ALA A 68 0.61 9.47 -10.25
N ARG A 69 -0.46 8.66 -10.21
CA ARG A 69 -1.35 8.44 -11.35
C ARG A 69 -2.60 9.32 -11.22
N PRO A 70 -2.81 10.26 -12.17
CA PRO A 70 -4.07 10.97 -12.28
C PRO A 70 -5.24 10.01 -12.46
N HIS A 71 -6.45 10.48 -12.15
CA HIS A 71 -7.65 9.65 -12.19
C HIS A 71 -7.88 9.03 -13.58
N TYR A 72 -7.73 9.79 -14.66
CA TYR A 72 -7.92 9.28 -16.03
C TYR A 72 -6.90 8.20 -16.43
N VAL A 73 -5.73 8.12 -15.79
CA VAL A 73 -4.76 7.03 -16.01
C VAL A 73 -5.20 5.77 -15.27
N ALA A 74 -5.68 5.92 -14.04
CA ALA A 74 -6.10 4.80 -13.20
C ALA A 74 -7.48 4.23 -13.60
N PHE A 75 -8.37 5.09 -14.09
CA PHE A 75 -9.76 4.78 -14.43
C PHE A 75 -10.13 5.39 -15.79
N PRO A 76 -9.54 4.90 -16.91
CA PRO A 76 -9.68 5.51 -18.22
C PRO A 76 -11.10 5.47 -18.81
N LYS A 77 -12.00 4.67 -18.20
CA LYS A 77 -13.40 4.55 -18.61
C LYS A 77 -14.36 5.42 -17.78
N ASP A 78 -13.85 6.14 -16.78
CA ASP A 78 -14.66 6.97 -15.89
C ASP A 78 -14.52 8.46 -16.24
N GLU A 79 -15.33 8.91 -17.20
CA GLU A 79 -15.27 10.27 -17.75
C GLU A 79 -15.48 11.36 -16.69
N ALA A 80 -16.30 11.09 -15.67
CA ALA A 80 -16.58 12.03 -14.59
C ALA A 80 -15.31 12.41 -13.79
N GLY A 81 -14.26 11.58 -13.84
CA GLY A 81 -13.00 11.84 -13.17
C GLY A 81 -11.92 12.48 -14.05
N PHE A 82 -12.18 12.80 -15.32
CA PHE A 82 -11.14 13.29 -16.23
C PHE A 82 -10.55 14.64 -15.83
N SER A 83 -11.36 15.51 -15.22
CA SER A 83 -10.92 16.84 -14.76
C SER A 83 -10.30 16.82 -13.36
N ILE A 84 -10.26 15.68 -12.68
CA ILE A 84 -9.77 15.59 -11.31
C ILE A 84 -8.23 15.67 -11.28
N ASP A 85 -7.71 16.69 -10.62
CA ASP A 85 -6.29 16.98 -10.49
C ASP A 85 -5.81 17.14 -9.03
N ASP A 86 -6.70 16.97 -8.05
CA ASP A 86 -6.44 17.16 -6.62
C ASP A 86 -6.37 15.85 -5.80
N GLN A 87 -6.60 14.71 -6.45
CA GLN A 87 -6.41 13.36 -5.91
C GLN A 87 -5.77 12.45 -6.95
N TYR A 88 -5.02 11.46 -6.49
CA TYR A 88 -4.28 10.56 -7.37
C TYR A 88 -4.05 9.19 -6.73
N MET A 89 -3.81 8.20 -7.57
CA MET A 89 -3.37 6.88 -7.14
C MET A 89 -1.84 6.83 -7.01
N VAL A 90 -1.31 5.99 -6.12
CA VAL A 90 0.14 5.74 -6.01
C VAL A 90 0.49 4.43 -6.73
N GLY A 91 1.05 4.53 -7.93
CA GLY A 91 1.41 3.39 -8.77
C GLY A 91 0.25 2.41 -8.95
N SER A 92 0.57 1.12 -9.02
CA SER A 92 -0.39 0.01 -9.00
C SER A 92 -0.83 -0.42 -7.58
N SER A 93 -0.46 0.31 -6.53
CA SER A 93 -0.64 -0.13 -5.13
C SER A 93 -2.08 -0.17 -4.63
N GLY A 94 -3.01 0.45 -5.35
CA GLY A 94 -4.38 0.65 -4.90
C GLY A 94 -4.56 1.79 -3.89
N LEU A 95 -3.51 2.53 -3.51
CA LEU A 95 -3.65 3.70 -2.65
C LEU A 95 -4.19 4.90 -3.44
N LEU A 96 -5.25 5.52 -2.93
CA LEU A 96 -5.79 6.81 -3.37
C LEU A 96 -5.49 7.87 -2.31
N VAL A 97 -4.92 9.00 -2.71
CA VAL A 97 -4.55 10.10 -1.80
C VAL A 97 -5.26 11.38 -2.24
N LYS A 98 -5.84 12.12 -1.29
CA LYS A 98 -6.31 13.50 -1.51
C LYS A 98 -5.71 14.45 -0.47
N PRO A 99 -4.53 15.04 -0.73
CA PRO A 99 -3.92 16.00 0.19
C PRO A 99 -4.78 17.26 0.37
N VAL A 100 -4.92 17.76 1.60
CA VAL A 100 -5.65 19.01 1.87
C VAL A 100 -4.75 20.21 1.61
N THR A 101 -5.13 21.05 0.65
CA THR A 101 -4.39 22.25 0.23
C THR A 101 -5.08 23.56 0.62
N GLU A 102 -6.33 23.51 1.06
CA GLU A 102 -7.12 24.67 1.47
C GLU A 102 -6.85 25.12 2.91
N LYS A 103 -6.82 26.44 3.12
CA LYS A 103 -6.58 27.03 4.46
C LYS A 103 -7.80 26.82 5.35
N GLY A 104 -7.59 26.18 6.50
CA GLY A 104 -8.63 26.02 7.53
C GLY A 104 -9.60 24.85 7.28
N ALA A 105 -9.45 24.13 6.16
CA ALA A 105 -10.24 22.95 5.88
C ALA A 105 -10.05 21.84 6.93
N LYS A 106 -11.17 21.30 7.37
CA LYS A 106 -11.30 20.17 8.32
C LYS A 106 -11.95 18.93 7.70
N GLU A 107 -12.38 19.07 6.45
CA GLU A 107 -12.99 18.03 5.65
C GLU A 107 -12.48 18.14 4.21
N ALA A 108 -12.63 17.07 3.45
CA ALA A 108 -12.29 17.04 2.03
C ALA A 108 -13.32 16.20 1.27
N SER A 109 -13.64 16.61 0.03
CA SER A 109 -14.53 15.87 -0.86
C SER A 109 -13.72 14.95 -1.76
N VAL A 110 -13.76 13.64 -1.50
CA VAL A 110 -13.02 12.61 -2.25
C VAL A 110 -13.95 11.95 -3.24
N TYR A 111 -13.55 11.85 -4.50
CA TYR A 111 -14.31 11.15 -5.53
C TYR A 111 -13.85 9.69 -5.64
N PHE A 112 -14.80 8.77 -5.66
CA PHE A 112 -14.58 7.36 -5.97
C PHE A 112 -15.28 7.00 -7.29
N PRO A 113 -14.59 6.31 -8.21
CA PRO A 113 -15.16 5.89 -9.50
C PRO A 113 -16.23 4.80 -9.33
N ALA A 114 -17.09 4.64 -10.34
CA ALA A 114 -18.15 3.62 -10.35
C ALA A 114 -17.61 2.19 -10.21
N ASN A 115 -18.46 1.29 -9.71
CA ASN A 115 -18.18 -0.14 -9.51
C ASN A 115 -16.94 -0.44 -8.65
N GLU A 116 -16.61 0.44 -7.71
CA GLU A 116 -15.47 0.26 -6.80
C GLU A 116 -15.88 0.32 -5.33
N ILE A 117 -14.99 -0.22 -4.49
CA ILE A 117 -15.04 -0.03 -3.05
C ILE A 117 -13.70 0.48 -2.56
N PHE A 118 -13.72 1.33 -1.53
CA PHE A 118 -12.53 1.92 -0.93
C PHE A 118 -12.59 1.80 0.59
N TYR A 119 -11.44 1.54 1.20
CA TYR A 119 -11.25 1.45 2.63
C TYR A 119 -10.43 2.65 3.09
N ASP A 120 -10.92 3.43 4.04
CA ASP A 120 -10.07 4.40 4.72
C ASP A 120 -8.87 3.68 5.37
N TYR A 121 -7.67 4.17 5.10
CA TYR A 121 -6.44 3.51 5.53
C TYR A 121 -6.29 3.46 7.06
N ASN A 122 -6.88 4.42 7.78
CA ASN A 122 -6.73 4.60 9.22
C ASN A 122 -7.92 4.06 10.00
N SER A 123 -9.16 4.43 9.62
CA SER A 123 -10.37 4.02 10.33
C SER A 123 -10.93 2.68 9.84
N TYR A 124 -10.48 2.21 8.67
CA TYR A 124 -11.04 1.06 7.96
C TYR A 124 -12.53 1.22 7.63
N SER A 125 -13.02 2.46 7.57
CA SER A 125 -14.36 2.75 7.04
C SER A 125 -14.40 2.36 5.56
N LEU A 126 -15.42 1.60 5.19
CA LEU A 126 -15.63 1.08 3.85
C LEU A 126 -16.69 1.92 3.12
N TYR A 127 -16.30 2.49 1.99
CA TYR A 127 -17.10 3.26 1.06
C TYR A 127 -17.35 2.47 -0.22
N ARG A 128 -18.55 2.58 -0.79
CA ARG A 128 -18.94 1.91 -2.04
C ARG A 128 -19.61 2.88 -2.98
N THR A 129 -19.36 2.67 -4.25
CA THR A 129 -20.08 3.37 -5.33
C THR A 129 -21.17 2.47 -5.90
N SER A 130 -22.07 3.05 -6.70
CA SER A 130 -23.00 2.23 -7.48
C SER A 130 -22.25 1.53 -8.62
N THR A 131 -22.92 0.61 -9.31
CA THR A 131 -22.34 -0.11 -10.46
C THR A 131 -22.15 0.80 -11.68
N THR A 132 -22.89 1.91 -11.77
CA THR A 132 -22.94 2.75 -12.97
C THR A 132 -22.44 4.17 -12.74
N GLU A 133 -22.37 4.63 -11.50
CA GLU A 133 -22.02 6.01 -11.16
C GLU A 133 -21.00 6.04 -10.02
N GLY A 134 -19.99 6.91 -10.18
CA GLY A 134 -19.07 7.25 -9.10
C GLY A 134 -19.76 8.04 -7.99
N LYS A 135 -19.04 8.30 -6.91
CA LYS A 135 -19.57 8.96 -5.71
C LYS A 135 -18.52 9.89 -5.13
N THR A 136 -18.89 11.14 -4.89
CA THR A 136 -18.12 12.05 -4.04
C THR A 136 -18.53 11.89 -2.59
N VAL A 137 -17.55 11.71 -1.71
CA VAL A 137 -17.74 11.52 -0.27
C VAL A 137 -16.99 12.61 0.48
N THR A 138 -17.68 13.29 1.39
CA THR A 138 -17.04 14.21 2.34
C THR A 138 -16.46 13.40 3.50
N VAL A 139 -15.16 13.55 3.74
CA VAL A 139 -14.43 12.83 4.79
C VAL A 139 -13.75 13.80 5.75
N ALA A 140 -13.55 13.37 6.99
CA ALA A 140 -12.77 14.12 7.96
C ALA A 140 -11.33 14.27 7.46
N ALA A 141 -10.83 15.50 7.56
CA ALA A 141 -9.50 15.86 7.11
C ALA A 141 -8.94 16.92 8.04
N GLU A 142 -8.95 16.67 9.35
CA GLU A 142 -8.34 17.57 10.35
C GLU A 142 -6.86 17.82 10.05
N LEU A 143 -6.24 18.82 10.68
CA LEU A 143 -4.87 19.24 10.35
C LEU A 143 -3.83 18.09 10.41
N HIS A 144 -4.05 17.12 11.29
CA HIS A 144 -3.21 15.94 11.48
C HIS A 144 -3.56 14.75 10.56
N GLN A 145 -4.60 14.88 9.75
CA GLN A 145 -5.12 13.83 8.86
C GLN A 145 -4.80 14.14 7.40
N VAL A 146 -4.69 13.08 6.63
CA VAL A 146 -4.59 13.11 5.17
C VAL A 146 -5.56 12.04 4.65
N PRO A 147 -6.58 12.43 3.88
CA PRO A 147 -7.46 11.46 3.23
C PRO A 147 -6.64 10.47 2.40
N LEU A 148 -6.69 9.21 2.82
CA LEU A 148 -5.91 8.11 2.26
C LEU A 148 -6.76 6.85 2.28
N PHE A 149 -6.90 6.22 1.11
CA PHE A 149 -7.77 5.07 0.93
C PHE A 149 -7.03 3.93 0.24
N ILE A 150 -7.45 2.70 0.54
CA ILE A 150 -7.04 1.49 -0.16
C ILE A 150 -8.22 1.05 -1.02
N ARG A 151 -8.04 0.95 -2.34
CA ARG A 151 -9.02 0.36 -3.24
C ARG A 151 -9.20 -1.13 -2.92
N GLY A 152 -10.44 -1.60 -2.88
CA GLY A 152 -10.73 -3.03 -2.80
C GLY A 152 -10.04 -3.80 -3.93
N GLY A 153 -9.59 -5.01 -3.64
CA GLY A 153 -8.79 -5.80 -4.57
C GLY A 153 -7.28 -5.53 -4.48
N SER A 154 -6.81 -4.78 -3.50
CA SER A 154 -5.40 -4.36 -3.40
C SER A 154 -4.69 -4.92 -2.18
N VAL A 155 -3.41 -5.29 -2.36
CA VAL A 155 -2.50 -5.63 -1.26
C VAL A 155 -1.44 -4.54 -1.09
N VAL A 156 -1.34 -4.01 0.12
CA VAL A 156 -0.47 -2.89 0.48
C VAL A 156 0.64 -3.36 1.43
N PRO A 157 1.87 -3.60 0.92
CA PRO A 157 3.02 -3.98 1.73
C PRO A 157 3.70 -2.75 2.38
N THR A 158 3.95 -2.82 3.69
CA THR A 158 4.55 -1.72 4.47
C THR A 158 5.58 -2.23 5.47
N ARG A 159 6.48 -1.35 5.92
CA ARG A 159 7.41 -1.59 7.03
C ARG A 159 7.08 -0.68 8.21
N GLU A 160 6.34 -1.22 9.18
CA GLU A 160 5.73 -0.40 10.24
C GLU A 160 6.71 -0.04 11.38
N ARG A 161 7.90 -0.65 11.43
CA ARG A 161 8.91 -0.34 12.45
C ARG A 161 9.58 1.00 12.14
N PRO A 162 9.41 2.04 12.97
CA PRO A 162 10.00 3.35 12.68
C PRO A 162 11.52 3.30 12.85
N ARG A 163 12.24 3.76 11.83
CA ARG A 163 13.70 3.91 11.85
C ARG A 163 14.13 5.30 11.39
N ARG A 164 15.41 5.62 11.56
CA ARG A 164 16.01 6.92 11.23
C ARG A 164 16.30 7.15 9.74
N SER A 165 16.42 6.08 8.95
CA SER A 165 16.72 6.15 7.51
C SER A 165 16.22 4.91 6.78
N ALA A 166 16.08 5.00 5.45
CA ALA A 166 15.63 3.88 4.62
C ALA A 166 16.63 2.71 4.65
N SER A 167 17.94 3.01 4.69
CA SER A 167 19.00 2.00 4.74
C SER A 167 18.89 1.05 5.93
N VAL A 168 18.55 1.57 7.12
CA VAL A 168 18.38 0.74 8.32
C VAL A 168 17.03 0.03 8.39
N MET A 169 16.08 0.33 7.49
CA MET A 169 14.81 -0.40 7.36
C MET A 169 14.95 -1.62 6.44
N ARG A 170 16.07 -1.78 5.74
CA ARG A 170 16.26 -2.80 4.69
C ARG A 170 15.91 -4.22 5.14
N TYR A 171 16.16 -4.54 6.40
CA TYR A 171 15.92 -5.86 6.97
C TYR A 171 14.75 -5.91 7.97
N ASP A 172 13.97 -4.83 8.06
CA ASP A 172 12.76 -4.84 8.87
C ASP A 172 11.66 -5.69 8.19
N PRO A 173 10.84 -6.39 9.00
CA PRO A 173 9.74 -7.21 8.52
C PRO A 173 8.61 -6.37 7.90
N PHE A 174 7.74 -7.07 7.18
CA PHE A 174 6.62 -6.49 6.47
C PHE A 174 5.29 -6.67 7.22
N THR A 175 4.45 -5.65 7.12
CA THR A 175 3.01 -5.73 7.36
C THR A 175 2.28 -5.70 6.02
N LEU A 176 1.40 -6.67 5.78
CA LEU A 176 0.56 -6.73 4.58
C LEU A 176 -0.87 -6.31 4.95
N ARG A 177 -1.41 -5.28 4.30
CA ARG A 177 -2.84 -4.94 4.37
C ARG A 177 -3.52 -5.42 3.10
N ILE A 178 -4.51 -6.28 3.24
CA ILE A 178 -5.23 -6.93 2.14
C ILE A 178 -6.65 -6.38 2.17
N ALA A 179 -6.96 -5.45 1.27
CA ALA A 179 -8.30 -4.90 1.10
C ALA A 179 -9.05 -5.76 0.09
N LEU A 180 -9.98 -6.59 0.56
CA LEU A 180 -10.73 -7.49 -0.34
C LEU A 180 -11.64 -6.69 -1.26
N ASP A 181 -11.79 -7.14 -2.50
CA ASP A 181 -12.87 -6.68 -3.38
C ASP A 181 -14.18 -7.44 -3.06
N PRO A 182 -15.32 -7.13 -3.73
CA PRO A 182 -16.57 -7.85 -3.53
C PRO A 182 -16.52 -9.36 -3.84
N SER A 183 -15.53 -9.83 -4.60
CA SER A 183 -15.29 -11.25 -4.88
C SER A 183 -14.48 -11.96 -3.80
N GLY A 184 -13.98 -11.23 -2.80
CA GLY A 184 -13.07 -11.76 -1.77
C GLY A 184 -11.63 -11.88 -2.27
N SER A 185 -11.30 -11.19 -3.37
CA SER A 185 -9.99 -11.24 -3.99
C SER A 185 -9.18 -9.97 -3.71
N ALA A 186 -7.87 -10.09 -3.78
CA ALA A 186 -6.95 -8.95 -3.78
C ALA A 186 -5.62 -9.33 -4.41
N ARG A 187 -4.94 -8.36 -5.01
CA ARG A 187 -3.61 -8.53 -5.61
C ARG A 187 -2.72 -7.34 -5.25
N GLY A 188 -1.45 -7.59 -5.05
CA GLY A 188 -0.45 -6.54 -4.98
C GLY A 188 0.94 -7.09 -5.29
N GLU A 189 1.84 -6.18 -5.60
CA GLU A 189 3.22 -6.51 -5.95
C GLU A 189 4.19 -5.90 -4.95
N LEU A 190 5.34 -6.56 -4.79
CA LEU A 190 6.45 -6.07 -4.01
C LEU A 190 7.76 -6.32 -4.75
N TYR A 191 8.44 -5.26 -5.15
CA TYR A 191 9.77 -5.31 -5.75
C TYR A 191 10.84 -4.88 -4.75
N LEU A 192 11.93 -5.64 -4.66
CA LEU A 192 13.07 -5.39 -3.80
C LEU A 192 14.37 -5.72 -4.54
N ASP A 193 15.39 -4.89 -4.32
CA ASP A 193 16.79 -5.12 -4.69
C ASP A 193 17.69 -4.42 -3.65
N ASP A 194 18.99 -4.30 -3.92
CA ASP A 194 19.92 -3.63 -3.01
C ASP A 194 19.76 -2.09 -2.95
N GLY A 195 18.95 -1.50 -3.82
CA GLY A 195 18.63 -0.06 -3.89
C GLY A 195 19.81 0.87 -4.18
N VAL A 196 20.97 0.35 -4.59
CA VAL A 196 22.21 1.13 -4.75
C VAL A 196 22.96 0.78 -6.02
N THR A 197 22.95 -0.48 -6.46
CA THR A 197 23.78 -0.96 -7.58
C THR A 197 22.95 -1.43 -8.78
N PHE A 198 23.63 -1.68 -9.90
CA PHE A 198 23.04 -2.28 -11.11
C PHE A 198 22.94 -3.81 -11.03
N LYS A 199 23.19 -4.44 -9.88
CA LYS A 199 23.07 -5.91 -9.74
C LYS A 199 21.66 -6.43 -10.04
N HIS A 200 20.64 -5.59 -9.97
CA HIS A 200 19.29 -5.96 -10.39
C HIS A 200 19.23 -6.38 -11.87
N GLU A 201 20.04 -5.80 -12.75
CA GLU A 201 20.21 -6.21 -14.17
C GLU A 201 20.78 -7.63 -14.33
N GLN A 202 21.37 -8.18 -13.28
CA GLN A 202 21.90 -9.53 -13.20
C GLN A 202 20.95 -10.49 -12.44
N GLY A 203 19.70 -10.06 -12.23
CA GLY A 203 18.68 -10.85 -11.54
C GLY A 203 18.83 -10.89 -10.01
N GLN A 204 19.62 -10.00 -9.40
CA GLN A 204 19.75 -9.90 -7.94
C GLN A 204 18.58 -9.13 -7.32
N ILE A 205 17.38 -9.69 -7.47
CA ILE A 205 16.11 -9.06 -7.10
C ILE A 205 15.21 -10.04 -6.34
N VAL A 206 14.18 -9.50 -5.71
CA VAL A 206 13.01 -10.23 -5.21
C VAL A 206 11.77 -9.48 -5.69
N TRP A 207 11.01 -10.09 -6.61
CA TRP A 207 9.75 -9.52 -7.11
C TRP A 207 8.60 -10.49 -6.85
N ARG A 208 7.68 -10.08 -5.98
CA ARG A 208 6.62 -10.94 -5.45
C ARG A 208 5.25 -10.45 -5.90
N GLU A 209 4.40 -11.39 -6.26
CA GLU A 209 2.95 -11.22 -6.25
C GLU A 209 2.42 -11.70 -4.92
N ILE A 210 1.48 -10.95 -4.35
CA ILE A 210 0.73 -11.37 -3.17
C ILE A 210 -0.75 -11.35 -3.54
N LEU A 211 -1.41 -12.48 -3.31
CA LEU A 211 -2.80 -12.71 -3.68
C LEU A 211 -3.66 -13.01 -2.45
N SER A 212 -4.92 -12.62 -2.53
CA SER A 212 -6.03 -13.23 -1.83
C SER A 212 -6.99 -13.77 -2.88
N GLU A 213 -7.39 -15.02 -2.73
CA GLU A 213 -8.33 -15.69 -3.63
C GLU A 213 -9.37 -16.44 -2.81
N SER A 214 -10.60 -16.54 -3.32
CA SER A 214 -11.60 -17.44 -2.75
C SER A 214 -11.13 -18.89 -2.87
N SER A 215 -11.20 -19.65 -1.78
CA SER A 215 -10.77 -21.05 -1.73
C SER A 215 -11.79 -21.89 -0.97
N GLY A 216 -12.62 -22.63 -1.72
CA GLY A 216 -13.72 -23.41 -1.16
C GLY A 216 -14.70 -22.53 -0.39
N LYS A 217 -14.78 -22.71 0.94
CA LYS A 217 -15.62 -21.90 1.83
C LYS A 217 -14.86 -20.70 2.44
N GLY A 218 -13.56 -20.62 2.23
CA GLY A 218 -12.67 -19.65 2.86
C GLY A 218 -11.96 -18.74 1.86
N ILE A 219 -10.87 -18.13 2.31
CA ILE A 219 -9.91 -17.45 1.42
C ILE A 219 -8.51 -18.05 1.59
N LYS A 220 -7.72 -17.97 0.53
CA LYS A 220 -6.31 -18.34 0.52
C LYS A 220 -5.50 -17.09 0.24
N LEU A 221 -4.52 -16.81 1.10
CA LEU A 221 -3.52 -15.78 0.88
C LEU A 221 -2.23 -16.45 0.40
N SER A 222 -1.60 -15.96 -0.65
CA SER A 222 -0.36 -16.54 -1.15
C SER A 222 0.64 -15.51 -1.62
N SER A 223 1.90 -15.93 -1.69
CA SER A 223 3.00 -15.20 -2.32
C SER A 223 3.64 -16.06 -3.40
N HIS A 224 3.90 -15.47 -4.56
CA HIS A 224 4.53 -16.14 -5.70
C HIS A 224 5.64 -15.29 -6.30
N ASP A 225 6.69 -15.93 -6.83
CA ASP A 225 7.75 -15.24 -7.56
C ASP A 225 7.24 -14.80 -8.94
N LEU A 226 7.17 -13.49 -9.18
CA LEU A 226 6.78 -12.95 -10.48
C LEU A 226 7.91 -12.99 -11.51
N THR A 227 9.16 -12.99 -11.04
CA THR A 227 10.32 -12.82 -11.92
C THR A 227 10.40 -13.93 -12.96
N LYS A 228 10.16 -15.18 -12.57
CA LYS A 228 10.19 -16.34 -13.48
C LYS A 228 9.20 -16.22 -14.64
N GLN A 229 8.05 -15.59 -14.41
CA GLN A 229 7.00 -15.45 -15.42
C GLN A 229 7.23 -14.23 -16.32
N HIS A 230 8.12 -13.33 -15.91
CA HIS A 230 8.24 -11.98 -16.46
C HIS A 230 9.71 -11.53 -16.59
N LEU A 231 10.60 -12.44 -17.03
CA LEU A 231 12.03 -12.16 -17.17
C LEU A 231 12.36 -10.94 -18.03
N SER A 232 11.56 -10.70 -19.09
CA SER A 232 11.75 -9.59 -20.02
C SER A 232 11.27 -8.24 -19.50
N SER A 233 10.42 -8.23 -18.47
CA SER A 233 9.86 -7.01 -17.89
C SER A 233 10.22 -6.83 -16.43
N ALA A 234 11.08 -7.68 -15.87
CA ALA A 234 11.55 -7.67 -14.48
C ALA A 234 12.36 -6.41 -14.14
N VAL A 235 13.15 -5.95 -15.12
CA VAL A 235 14.12 -4.86 -15.02
C VAL A 235 13.99 -3.99 -16.28
N ASP A 236 14.18 -2.68 -16.12
CA ASP A 236 14.11 -1.76 -17.24
C ASP A 236 15.25 -2.03 -18.22
N SER A 237 14.92 -2.07 -19.51
CA SER A 237 15.87 -2.16 -20.63
C SER A 237 16.81 -3.37 -20.63
N VAL A 238 16.66 -4.30 -19.68
CA VAL A 238 17.46 -5.52 -19.56
C VAL A 238 16.52 -6.72 -19.40
N ALA A 239 16.42 -7.53 -20.44
CA ALA A 239 15.77 -8.83 -20.34
C ALA A 239 16.71 -9.80 -19.61
N LEU A 240 16.26 -10.33 -18.48
CA LEU A 240 17.05 -11.30 -17.72
C LEU A 240 17.18 -12.60 -18.54
N SER A 241 18.39 -12.95 -18.96
CA SER A 241 18.65 -14.20 -19.68
C SER A 241 18.58 -15.44 -18.78
N THR A 242 18.90 -15.26 -17.49
CA THR A 242 18.84 -16.29 -16.45
C THR A 242 18.40 -15.63 -15.14
N TYR A 243 17.66 -16.37 -14.32
CA TYR A 243 17.24 -15.92 -12.99
C TYR A 243 17.23 -17.09 -12.01
N ASP A 244 17.81 -16.86 -10.84
CA ASP A 244 17.77 -17.78 -9.71
C ASP A 244 16.98 -17.14 -8.55
N PRO A 245 15.86 -17.74 -8.10
CA PRO A 245 15.14 -17.30 -6.89
C PRO A 245 16.00 -17.33 -5.62
N ALA A 246 17.08 -18.10 -5.61
CA ALA A 246 18.05 -18.16 -4.51
C ALA A 246 19.27 -17.25 -4.74
N ASN A 247 19.12 -16.16 -5.50
CA ASN A 247 20.17 -15.18 -5.74
C ASN A 247 20.72 -14.55 -4.43
N GLU A 248 21.93 -13.98 -4.49
CA GLU A 248 22.63 -13.43 -3.31
C GLU A 248 21.77 -12.42 -2.55
N PHE A 249 21.04 -11.58 -3.29
CA PHE A 249 20.15 -10.59 -2.68
C PHE A 249 18.99 -11.26 -1.93
N ALA A 250 18.31 -12.24 -2.53
CA ALA A 250 17.25 -13.01 -1.86
C ALA A 250 17.75 -13.74 -0.61
N LEU A 251 18.96 -14.31 -0.64
CA LEU A 251 19.61 -14.94 0.51
C LEU A 251 19.93 -13.93 1.63
N SER A 252 20.32 -12.70 1.27
CA SER A 252 20.53 -11.62 2.24
C SER A 252 19.26 -11.24 3.01
N LEU A 253 18.08 -11.53 2.44
CA LEU A 253 16.77 -11.30 3.06
C LEU A 253 16.22 -12.53 3.80
N SER A 254 17.02 -13.57 4.04
CA SER A 254 16.57 -14.84 4.64
C SER A 254 15.85 -14.72 6.00
N ASN A 255 16.14 -13.65 6.76
CA ASN A 255 15.51 -13.34 8.05
C ASN A 255 14.36 -12.32 7.94
N VAL A 256 14.11 -11.77 6.75
CA VAL A 256 13.05 -10.79 6.52
C VAL A 256 11.74 -11.53 6.28
N ARG A 257 10.80 -11.32 7.19
CA ARG A 257 9.51 -12.03 7.24
C ARG A 257 8.33 -11.07 7.14
N VAL A 258 7.15 -11.62 6.88
CA VAL A 258 5.88 -10.95 7.18
C VAL A 258 5.61 -11.12 8.67
N GLU A 259 5.50 -10.01 9.40
CA GLU A 259 5.18 -10.03 10.84
C GLU A 259 3.72 -9.79 11.15
N LYS A 260 2.95 -9.31 10.17
CA LYS A 260 1.53 -9.00 10.35
C LYS A 260 0.80 -9.03 9.02
N VAL A 261 -0.39 -9.62 9.03
CA VAL A 261 -1.33 -9.53 7.91
C VAL A 261 -2.64 -8.98 8.45
N ILE A 262 -3.21 -7.99 7.78
CA ILE A 262 -4.51 -7.40 8.11
C ILE A 262 -5.41 -7.58 6.89
N VAL A 263 -6.47 -8.36 7.01
CA VAL A 263 -7.47 -8.56 5.95
C VAL A 263 -8.70 -7.73 6.27
N LEU A 264 -9.11 -6.87 5.34
CA LEU A 264 -10.25 -5.97 5.48
C LEU A 264 -11.45 -6.47 4.66
N GLY A 265 -12.64 -6.43 5.26
CA GLY A 265 -13.89 -6.77 4.59
C GLY A 265 -14.15 -8.27 4.44
N LEU A 266 -13.57 -9.12 5.28
CA LEU A 266 -13.89 -10.55 5.31
C LEU A 266 -15.35 -10.79 5.68
N ALA A 267 -16.05 -11.66 4.94
CA ALA A 267 -17.50 -11.84 5.08
C ALA A 267 -17.94 -12.67 6.28
N TYR A 268 -17.02 -13.37 6.93
CA TYR A 268 -17.28 -14.29 8.03
C TYR A 268 -16.23 -14.13 9.13
N LYS A 269 -16.57 -14.55 10.35
CA LYS A 269 -15.59 -14.73 11.42
C LYS A 269 -14.84 -16.04 11.15
N PRO A 270 -13.50 -16.03 11.05
CA PRO A 270 -12.74 -17.27 10.85
C PRO A 270 -12.92 -18.26 11.99
N SER A 271 -12.93 -19.56 11.66
CA SER A 271 -12.77 -20.65 12.63
C SER A 271 -11.31 -21.10 12.74
N SER A 272 -10.52 -20.91 11.67
CA SER A 272 -9.12 -21.33 11.61
C SER A 272 -8.31 -20.49 10.62
N VAL A 273 -7.05 -20.22 10.96
CA VAL A 273 -6.07 -19.56 10.08
C VAL A 273 -4.77 -20.34 10.16
N ARG A 274 -4.31 -20.89 9.03
CA ARG A 274 -3.18 -21.84 9.00
C ARG A 274 -2.14 -21.49 7.96
N VAL A 275 -0.88 -21.78 8.27
CA VAL A 275 0.24 -21.81 7.31
C VAL A 275 0.92 -23.17 7.38
N GLY A 276 1.06 -23.87 6.25
CA GLY A 276 1.68 -25.20 6.22
C GLY A 276 1.06 -26.19 7.22
N GLY A 277 -0.26 -26.12 7.44
CA GLY A 277 -0.99 -26.97 8.40
C GLY A 277 -0.89 -26.53 9.87
N LYS A 278 -0.06 -25.55 10.22
CA LYS A 278 0.07 -25.01 11.57
C LYS A 278 -0.90 -23.84 11.80
N GLU A 279 -1.63 -23.88 12.91
CA GLU A 279 -2.50 -22.79 13.34
C GLU A 279 -1.70 -21.53 13.70
N LEU A 280 -2.19 -20.37 13.27
CA LEU A 280 -1.61 -19.06 13.57
C LEU A 280 -2.37 -18.35 14.69
N GLU A 281 -1.73 -17.38 15.34
CA GLU A 281 -2.42 -16.47 16.25
C GLU A 281 -3.11 -15.37 15.42
N TRP A 282 -4.38 -15.10 15.70
CA TRP A 282 -5.14 -14.08 15.01
C TRP A 282 -6.23 -13.46 15.88
N GLU A 283 -6.65 -12.26 15.50
CA GLU A 283 -7.77 -11.53 16.09
C GLU A 283 -8.77 -11.15 15.00
N TYR A 284 -10.06 -11.25 15.30
CA TYR A 284 -11.12 -10.85 14.39
C TYR A 284 -12.04 -9.81 15.03
N VAL A 285 -12.20 -8.68 14.36
CA VAL A 285 -13.16 -7.65 14.71
C VAL A 285 -14.29 -7.68 13.68
N PRO A 286 -15.56 -7.92 14.09
CA PRO A 286 -16.68 -7.94 13.17
C PRO A 286 -16.94 -6.55 12.60
N GLY A 287 -17.49 -6.50 11.39
CA GLY A 287 -17.81 -5.27 10.71
C GLY A 287 -18.40 -5.54 9.34
N VAL A 288 -18.36 -4.53 8.49
CA VAL A 288 -18.88 -4.60 7.12
C VAL A 288 -17.98 -5.48 6.24
N ALA A 289 -18.59 -6.44 5.53
CA ALA A 289 -17.94 -7.30 4.55
C ALA A 289 -17.82 -6.65 3.16
N SER A 290 -16.76 -6.89 2.40
CA SER A 290 -16.54 -6.34 1.05
C SER A 290 -17.67 -6.67 0.07
N SER A 291 -18.18 -7.91 0.12
CA SER A 291 -19.28 -8.44 -0.68
C SER A 291 -20.67 -7.93 -0.28
N GLY A 292 -20.79 -7.22 0.85
CA GLY A 292 -22.04 -6.67 1.35
C GLY A 292 -22.48 -5.37 0.66
N LYS A 293 -23.69 -4.91 0.97
CA LYS A 293 -24.27 -3.67 0.44
C LYS A 293 -24.17 -2.45 1.37
N LYS A 294 -23.85 -2.64 2.65
CA LYS A 294 -23.86 -1.58 3.68
C LYS A 294 -22.49 -0.94 3.82
N GLU A 295 -22.38 0.39 3.88
CA GLU A 295 -21.14 1.09 4.27
C GLU A 295 -20.95 1.10 5.79
N GLY A 296 -19.73 1.38 6.26
CA GLY A 296 -19.36 1.41 7.68
C GLY A 296 -17.96 0.85 7.94
N THR A 297 -17.55 0.75 9.20
CA THR A 297 -16.25 0.14 9.55
C THR A 297 -16.20 -1.31 9.09
N SER A 298 -15.19 -1.67 8.29
CA SER A 298 -15.05 -3.01 7.75
C SER A 298 -14.75 -4.03 8.84
N SER A 299 -15.09 -5.30 8.58
CA SER A 299 -14.52 -6.39 9.34
C SER A 299 -13.00 -6.42 9.17
N GLN A 300 -12.30 -6.90 10.19
CA GLN A 300 -10.84 -6.93 10.24
C GLN A 300 -10.38 -8.27 10.80
N LEU A 301 -9.56 -9.01 10.04
CA LEU A 301 -8.79 -10.14 10.53
C LEU A 301 -7.33 -9.71 10.64
N THR A 302 -6.77 -9.74 11.84
CA THR A 302 -5.34 -9.48 12.08
C THR A 302 -4.65 -10.81 12.39
N ILE A 303 -3.80 -11.27 11.49
CA ILE A 303 -2.94 -12.44 11.68
C ILE A 303 -1.61 -11.95 12.25
N LYS A 304 -1.27 -12.43 13.45
CA LYS A 304 -0.07 -12.03 14.17
C LYS A 304 1.06 -12.98 13.85
N ASP A 305 2.18 -12.41 13.41
CA ASP A 305 3.44 -13.12 13.20
C ASP A 305 3.30 -14.46 12.45
N PRO A 306 2.83 -14.46 11.19
CA PRO A 306 2.80 -15.68 10.39
C PRO A 306 4.20 -16.25 10.12
N ALA A 307 5.26 -15.45 10.35
CA ALA A 307 6.66 -15.78 10.17
C ALA A 307 7.05 -16.31 8.78
N VAL A 308 6.19 -16.13 7.76
CA VAL A 308 6.51 -16.46 6.37
C VAL A 308 7.58 -15.50 5.82
N LYS A 309 8.53 -16.04 5.06
CA LYS A 309 9.62 -15.26 4.46
C LYS A 309 9.10 -14.41 3.31
N ILE A 310 9.51 -13.15 3.24
CA ILE A 310 9.05 -12.25 2.18
C ILE A 310 9.58 -12.66 0.79
N SER A 311 10.75 -13.29 0.74
CA SER A 311 11.40 -13.73 -0.49
C SER A 311 10.98 -15.12 -0.97
N SER A 312 10.05 -15.79 -0.28
CA SER A 312 9.66 -17.17 -0.58
C SER A 312 8.19 -17.28 -0.94
N ASP A 313 7.86 -18.39 -1.59
CA ASP A 313 6.48 -18.81 -1.78
C ASP A 313 5.90 -19.25 -0.43
N TRP A 314 4.65 -18.86 -0.17
CA TRP A 314 3.93 -19.28 1.03
C TRP A 314 2.42 -19.23 0.77
N GLU A 315 1.68 -19.95 1.60
CA GLU A 315 0.23 -20.02 1.57
C GLU A 315 -0.34 -19.97 2.99
N ILE A 316 -1.31 -19.08 3.20
CA ILE A 316 -2.09 -18.99 4.44
C ILE A 316 -3.55 -19.25 4.08
N VAL A 317 -4.16 -20.25 4.70
CA VAL A 317 -5.56 -20.62 4.50
C VAL A 317 -6.40 -20.07 5.66
N VAL A 318 -7.46 -19.34 5.33
CA VAL A 318 -8.44 -18.79 6.28
C VAL A 318 -9.78 -19.48 6.04
N LEU A 319 -10.31 -20.15 7.05
CA LEU A 319 -11.55 -20.93 6.97
C LEU A 319 -12.65 -20.31 7.86
N PRO A 320 -13.94 -20.40 7.45
CA PRO A 320 -15.07 -19.93 8.24
C PRO A 320 -15.43 -20.81 9.42
#